data_AF-A0A0N0WT70-F1
#
_entry.id   AF-A0A0N0WT70-F1
#
_cell.length_a   1.000
_cell.length_b   1.000
_cell.length_c   1.000
_cell.angle_alpha   90.00
_cell.angle_beta   90.00
_cell.angle_gamma   90.00
#
_symmetry.space_group_name_H-M   'P 1'
#
loop_
_entity.id
_entity.type
_entity.pdbx_description
1 polymer ?
#
loop_
_entity_poly.entity_id
_entity_poly.type
_entity_poly.pdbx_seq_one_letter_code
_entity_poly.pdbx_strand_id
1 'polypeptide(L)'
;MDDAIKRSVERQFPELTGGYHLPRFAKVVAVADAPASAGLCDDFRPRFSVDLQVMGPDGEIDTTLPLLAGVPLPMPVGGDEMGFFAFPEEGTSVVVCFAYGLPHKPYIQTILPHGLTLPKVPKGDQVWQHSDAVQQRVDADGNWLRKTDGKIQDQATEREVDAMTNAERFQSHTRTVDDHSTESVGGVKKIEALGALKLLSGGSASLAAVDDLHQATGRDLNLVVGQKHNATVGGDMHERIQGLRESITSKSQRLQAPKNWVGSGGVNIFQVVCDLLDLVQDMNTQLAAHTHGPTPVPGNAAAFTADAAKAALLSAKLKSVTL
;
A
#
# COMPACT_ATOMS: atom_id res chain seq x y z
N MET A 1 -65.06 -23.77 -50.09
CA MET A 1 -63.88 -23.32 -50.88
C MET A 1 -62.72 -23.04 -49.93
N ASP A 2 -63.00 -22.32 -48.84
CA ASP A 2 -62.03 -21.95 -47.80
C ASP A 2 -61.33 -23.15 -47.14
N ASP A 3 -62.01 -24.26 -46.86
CA ASP A 3 -61.39 -25.46 -46.26
C ASP A 3 -60.42 -26.21 -47.21
N ALA A 4 -60.64 -26.09 -48.52
CA ALA A 4 -59.73 -26.67 -49.52
C ALA A 4 -58.48 -25.78 -49.66
N ILE A 5 -58.67 -24.46 -49.60
CA ILE A 5 -57.58 -23.48 -49.58
C ILE A 5 -56.74 -23.67 -48.32
N LYS A 6 -57.37 -23.74 -47.14
CA LYS A 6 -56.71 -23.95 -45.85
C LYS A 6 -55.85 -25.21 -45.84
N ARG A 7 -56.40 -26.36 -46.25
CA ARG A 7 -55.63 -27.63 -46.35
C ARG A 7 -54.49 -27.57 -47.37
N SER A 8 -54.68 -26.88 -48.50
CA SER A 8 -53.62 -26.72 -49.49
C SER A 8 -52.48 -25.84 -48.94
N VAL A 9 -52.82 -24.79 -48.20
CA VAL A 9 -51.89 -23.90 -47.52
C VAL A 9 -51.13 -24.64 -46.41
N GLU A 10 -51.84 -25.32 -45.49
CA GLU A 10 -51.24 -26.12 -44.41
C GLU A 10 -50.30 -27.24 -44.91
N ARG A 11 -50.57 -27.79 -46.10
CA ARG A 11 -49.70 -28.78 -46.75
C ARG A 11 -48.46 -28.15 -47.39
N GLN A 12 -48.59 -26.97 -47.97
CA GLN A 12 -47.46 -26.26 -48.60
C GLN A 12 -46.58 -25.54 -47.58
N PHE A 13 -47.17 -25.17 -46.44
CA PHE A 13 -46.55 -24.41 -45.35
C PHE A 13 -46.82 -25.10 -44.00
N PRO A 14 -46.13 -26.22 -43.70
CA PRO A 14 -46.35 -27.00 -42.47
C PRO A 14 -46.17 -26.19 -41.18
N GLU A 15 -45.38 -25.11 -41.22
CA GLU A 15 -45.18 -24.16 -40.13
C GLU A 15 -46.46 -23.38 -39.77
N LEU A 16 -47.42 -23.28 -40.69
CA LEU A 16 -48.73 -22.66 -40.42
C LEU A 16 -49.62 -23.59 -39.61
N THR A 17 -49.61 -24.89 -39.93
CA THR A 17 -50.38 -25.92 -39.21
C THR A 17 -49.96 -26.00 -37.74
N GLY A 18 -48.65 -25.98 -37.50
CA GLY A 18 -48.10 -26.03 -36.14
C GLY A 18 -47.91 -24.67 -35.49
N GLY A 19 -48.21 -23.56 -36.19
CA GLY A 19 -48.04 -22.19 -35.71
C GLY A 19 -46.60 -21.81 -35.34
N TYR A 20 -45.60 -22.44 -35.96
CA TYR A 20 -44.16 -22.23 -35.71
C TYR A 20 -43.60 -20.96 -36.37
N HIS A 21 -44.36 -20.40 -37.30
CA HIS A 21 -44.08 -19.11 -37.92
C HIS A 21 -44.32 -17.91 -36.98
N LEU A 22 -45.02 -18.12 -35.87
CA LEU A 22 -45.30 -17.08 -34.88
C LEU A 22 -44.35 -17.21 -33.68
N PRO A 23 -43.80 -16.09 -33.17
CA PRO A 23 -43.16 -16.08 -31.87
C PRO A 23 -44.12 -16.55 -30.79
N ARG A 24 -43.63 -17.38 -29.87
CA ARG A 24 -44.40 -17.87 -28.72
C ARG A 24 -43.75 -17.46 -27.42
N PHE A 25 -44.56 -17.26 -26.39
CA PHE A 25 -44.01 -17.11 -25.05
C PHE A 25 -43.73 -18.51 -24.47
N ALA A 26 -42.70 -18.60 -23.65
CA ALA A 26 -42.35 -19.79 -22.91
C ALA A 26 -41.82 -19.41 -21.52
N LYS A 27 -41.84 -20.34 -20.57
CA LYS A 27 -41.16 -20.20 -19.28
C LYS A 27 -39.91 -21.06 -19.22
N VAL A 28 -38.84 -20.50 -18.65
CA VAL A 28 -37.64 -21.25 -18.28
C VAL A 28 -37.98 -22.21 -17.16
N VAL A 29 -37.61 -23.48 -17.31
CA VAL A 29 -37.88 -24.53 -16.32
C VAL A 29 -36.59 -25.01 -15.66
N ALA A 30 -35.47 -24.96 -16.38
CA ALA A 30 -34.16 -25.32 -15.85
C ALA A 30 -33.04 -24.69 -16.70
N VAL A 31 -31.86 -24.52 -16.10
CA VAL A 31 -30.61 -24.28 -16.85
C VAL A 31 -30.10 -25.62 -17.38
N ALA A 32 -29.95 -25.74 -18.69
CA ALA A 32 -29.55 -26.98 -19.34
C ALA A 32 -28.01 -27.12 -19.33
N ASP A 33 -27.50 -28.18 -18.69
CA ASP A 33 -26.06 -28.52 -18.60
C ASP A 33 -25.13 -27.30 -18.43
N ALA A 34 -25.32 -26.53 -17.35
CA ALA A 34 -24.49 -25.36 -17.07
C ALA A 34 -22.99 -25.72 -17.14
N PRO A 35 -22.19 -25.05 -17.99
CA PRO A 35 -20.87 -25.52 -18.33
C PRO A 35 -19.90 -25.36 -17.16
N ALA A 36 -19.24 -26.45 -16.76
CA ALA A 36 -18.18 -26.43 -15.73
C ALA A 36 -16.81 -25.98 -16.28
N SER A 37 -16.66 -25.87 -17.60
CA SER A 37 -15.44 -25.43 -18.29
C SER A 37 -15.76 -24.70 -19.59
N ALA A 38 -14.80 -23.96 -20.14
CA ALA A 38 -14.92 -23.39 -21.49
C ALA A 38 -15.00 -24.51 -22.56
N GLY A 39 -15.62 -24.21 -23.70
CA GLY A 39 -15.64 -25.10 -24.85
C GLY A 39 -16.64 -24.69 -25.92
N LEU A 40 -16.64 -25.42 -27.04
CA LEU A 40 -17.53 -25.17 -28.15
C LEU A 40 -19.00 -25.29 -27.73
N CYS A 41 -19.81 -24.34 -28.18
CA CYS A 41 -21.26 -24.38 -28.12
C CYS A 41 -21.77 -24.76 -29.52
N ASP A 42 -22.39 -25.93 -29.65
CA ASP A 42 -22.96 -26.44 -30.89
C ASP A 42 -24.34 -27.06 -30.63
N ASP A 43 -25.02 -27.51 -31.69
CA ASP A 43 -26.36 -28.10 -31.60
C ASP A 43 -26.39 -29.40 -30.77
N PHE A 44 -25.26 -30.08 -30.61
CA PHE A 44 -25.16 -31.32 -29.84
C PHE A 44 -24.92 -31.04 -28.34
N ARG A 45 -24.19 -29.95 -28.03
CA ARG A 45 -23.93 -29.50 -26.67
C ARG A 45 -24.09 -27.98 -26.55
N PRO A 46 -25.34 -27.49 -26.41
CA PRO A 46 -25.60 -26.08 -26.26
C PRO A 46 -25.21 -25.63 -24.84
N ARG A 47 -24.01 -25.05 -24.68
CA ARG A 47 -23.42 -24.66 -23.37
C ARG A 47 -24.05 -23.42 -22.72
N PHE A 48 -24.82 -22.63 -23.48
CA PHE A 48 -25.54 -21.46 -22.96
C PHE A 48 -27.01 -21.58 -23.36
N SER A 49 -27.71 -22.50 -22.69
CA SER A 49 -29.07 -22.89 -23.03
C SER A 49 -29.92 -23.20 -21.81
N VAL A 50 -31.24 -23.23 -22.03
CA VAL A 50 -32.24 -23.50 -20.98
C VAL A 50 -33.33 -24.41 -21.51
N ASP A 51 -33.98 -25.11 -20.60
CA ASP A 51 -35.16 -25.91 -20.91
C ASP A 51 -36.42 -25.04 -20.80
N LEU A 52 -37.33 -25.17 -21.77
CA LEU A 52 -38.52 -24.31 -21.90
C LEU A 52 -39.81 -25.10 -21.95
N GLN A 53 -40.85 -24.57 -21.30
CA GLN A 53 -42.24 -24.93 -21.54
C GLN A 53 -42.95 -23.81 -22.29
N VAL A 54 -43.48 -24.11 -23.46
CA VAL A 54 -44.22 -23.16 -24.30
C VAL A 54 -45.57 -22.83 -23.66
N MET A 55 -45.96 -21.57 -23.70
CA MET A 55 -47.25 -21.08 -23.21
C MET A 55 -48.25 -20.90 -24.35
N GLY A 56 -49.52 -21.11 -24.04
CA GLY A 56 -50.65 -20.76 -24.89
C GLY A 56 -50.90 -19.24 -24.93
N PRO A 57 -51.79 -18.77 -25.82
CA PRO A 57 -52.18 -17.35 -25.89
C PRO A 57 -52.85 -16.81 -24.63
N ASP A 58 -53.38 -17.69 -23.78
CA ASP A 58 -53.94 -17.39 -22.46
C ASP A 58 -52.86 -17.16 -21.37
N GLY A 59 -51.60 -17.45 -21.67
CA GLY A 59 -50.48 -17.32 -20.75
C GLY A 59 -50.26 -18.55 -19.86
N GLU A 60 -51.05 -19.60 -20.03
CA GLU A 60 -50.88 -20.87 -19.33
C GLU A 60 -49.93 -21.80 -20.10
N ILE A 61 -49.36 -22.80 -19.42
CA ILE A 61 -48.48 -23.77 -20.07
C ILE A 61 -49.28 -24.63 -21.06
N ASP A 62 -48.83 -24.69 -22.32
CA ASP A 62 -49.44 -25.54 -23.33
C ASP A 62 -48.96 -26.99 -23.14
N THR A 63 -49.78 -27.79 -22.46
CA THR A 63 -49.49 -29.20 -22.17
C THR A 63 -49.48 -30.10 -23.40
N THR A 64 -49.88 -29.59 -24.57
CA THR A 64 -49.84 -30.36 -25.83
C THR A 64 -48.45 -30.33 -26.48
N LEU A 65 -47.61 -29.37 -26.11
CA LEU A 65 -46.25 -29.24 -26.60
C LEU A 65 -45.26 -29.90 -25.63
N PRO A 66 -44.23 -30.59 -26.14
CA PRO A 66 -43.19 -31.16 -25.29
C PRO A 66 -42.33 -30.06 -24.67
N LEU A 67 -41.62 -30.44 -23.59
CA LEU A 67 -40.49 -29.67 -23.08
C LEU A 67 -39.47 -29.46 -24.21
N LEU A 68 -39.08 -28.22 -24.46
CA LEU A 68 -37.98 -27.92 -25.37
C LEU A 68 -36.69 -27.90 -24.56
N ALA A 69 -35.89 -28.94 -24.68
CA ALA A 69 -34.63 -29.07 -23.94
C ALA A 69 -33.48 -28.35 -24.65
N GLY A 70 -32.59 -27.72 -23.87
CA GLY A 70 -31.34 -27.14 -24.38
C GLY A 70 -31.52 -26.05 -25.43
N VAL A 71 -32.54 -25.21 -25.30
CA VAL A 71 -32.78 -24.12 -26.25
C VAL A 71 -31.76 -22.99 -26.02
N PRO A 72 -30.98 -22.59 -27.03
CA PRO A 72 -29.91 -21.61 -26.86
C PRO A 72 -30.45 -20.24 -26.47
N LEU A 73 -29.78 -19.60 -25.51
CA LEU A 73 -30.05 -18.24 -25.07
C LEU A 73 -29.44 -17.21 -26.04
N PRO A 74 -30.09 -16.04 -26.23
CA PRO A 74 -29.54 -15.00 -27.07
C PRO A 74 -28.32 -14.36 -26.38
N MET A 75 -27.29 -14.07 -27.17
CA MET A 75 -26.15 -13.27 -26.72
C MET A 75 -26.40 -11.78 -27.09
N PRO A 76 -26.51 -10.85 -26.12
CA PRO A 76 -26.73 -9.43 -26.42
C PRO A 76 -25.56 -8.79 -27.20
N VAL A 77 -24.34 -9.24 -26.91
CA VAL A 77 -23.08 -8.96 -27.59
C VAL A 77 -22.24 -10.23 -27.54
N GLY A 78 -21.50 -10.57 -28.60
CA GLY A 78 -20.86 -11.89 -28.69
C GLY A 78 -19.75 -12.06 -29.73
N GLY A 79 -19.08 -13.21 -29.63
CA GLY A 79 -17.94 -13.69 -30.40
C GLY A 79 -17.20 -14.77 -29.60
N ASP A 80 -16.08 -15.29 -30.11
CA ASP A 80 -15.28 -16.28 -29.38
C ASP A 80 -14.77 -15.69 -28.06
N GLU A 81 -15.13 -16.32 -26.94
CA GLU A 81 -14.75 -15.94 -25.57
C GLU A 81 -15.08 -14.49 -25.16
N MET A 82 -16.11 -13.88 -25.77
CA MET A 82 -16.55 -12.51 -25.46
C MET A 82 -18.06 -12.39 -25.29
N GLY A 83 -18.50 -11.54 -24.36
CA GLY A 83 -19.91 -11.22 -24.16
C GLY A 83 -20.31 -11.03 -22.70
N PHE A 84 -21.60 -10.79 -22.47
CA PHE A 84 -22.22 -10.82 -21.14
C PHE A 84 -23.03 -12.11 -20.99
N PHE A 85 -22.62 -12.99 -20.10
CA PHE A 85 -23.26 -14.28 -19.87
C PHE A 85 -23.95 -14.29 -18.52
N ALA A 86 -25.27 -14.43 -18.53
CA ALA A 86 -26.09 -14.62 -17.35
C ALA A 86 -27.25 -15.56 -17.70
N PHE A 87 -27.47 -16.57 -16.87
CA PHE A 87 -28.64 -17.43 -17.01
C PHE A 87 -29.86 -16.73 -16.41
N PRO A 88 -31.02 -16.73 -17.09
CA PRO A 88 -32.27 -16.34 -16.46
C PRO A 88 -32.64 -17.35 -15.37
N GLU A 89 -33.30 -16.87 -14.32
CA GLU A 89 -33.84 -17.75 -13.27
C GLU A 89 -34.99 -18.60 -13.80
N GLU A 90 -35.21 -19.77 -13.18
CA GLU A 90 -36.39 -20.59 -13.43
C GLU A 90 -37.68 -19.77 -13.22
N GLY A 91 -38.64 -19.94 -14.12
CA GLY A 91 -39.87 -19.16 -14.18
C GLY A 91 -39.79 -17.89 -15.03
N THR A 92 -38.60 -17.46 -15.47
CA THR A 92 -38.44 -16.30 -16.36
C THR A 92 -39.19 -16.50 -17.67
N SER A 93 -39.92 -15.48 -18.11
CA SER A 93 -40.64 -15.51 -19.39
C SER A 93 -39.71 -15.16 -20.54
N VAL A 94 -39.77 -15.93 -21.62
CA VAL A 94 -38.96 -15.73 -22.83
C VAL A 94 -39.82 -15.80 -24.08
N VAL A 95 -39.33 -15.22 -25.18
CA VAL A 95 -39.89 -15.39 -26.52
C VAL A 95 -39.09 -16.48 -27.24
N VAL A 96 -39.74 -17.60 -27.53
CA VAL A 96 -39.16 -18.69 -28.33
C VAL A 96 -39.66 -18.60 -29.78
N CYS A 97 -38.72 -18.74 -30.70
CA CYS A 97 -38.96 -18.75 -32.15
C CYS A 97 -38.34 -20.01 -32.75
N PHE A 98 -38.77 -20.35 -33.97
CA PHE A 98 -38.31 -21.53 -34.68
C PHE A 98 -37.65 -21.10 -35.98
N ALA A 99 -36.35 -21.34 -36.12
CA ALA A 99 -35.60 -20.90 -37.30
C ALA A 99 -36.21 -21.54 -38.55
N TYR A 100 -36.53 -20.70 -39.55
CA TYR A 100 -37.22 -21.13 -40.78
C TYR A 100 -38.59 -21.80 -40.56
N GLY A 101 -39.23 -21.60 -39.40
CA GLY A 101 -40.47 -22.29 -39.03
C GLY A 101 -40.27 -23.77 -38.69
N LEU A 102 -39.04 -24.23 -38.50
CA LEU A 102 -38.70 -25.63 -38.25
C LEU A 102 -38.78 -25.96 -36.74
N PRO A 103 -39.63 -26.92 -36.31
CA PRO A 103 -39.82 -27.24 -34.90
C PRO A 103 -38.55 -27.72 -34.17
N HIS A 104 -37.60 -28.30 -34.90
CA HIS A 104 -36.35 -28.83 -34.37
C HIS A 104 -35.23 -27.79 -34.28
N LYS A 105 -35.50 -26.52 -34.62
CA LYS A 105 -34.54 -25.42 -34.50
C LYS A 105 -35.10 -24.27 -33.64
N PRO A 106 -35.48 -24.54 -32.38
CA PRO A 106 -35.92 -23.50 -31.48
C PRO A 106 -34.73 -22.60 -31.09
N TYR A 107 -34.99 -21.32 -30.89
CA TYR A 107 -34.05 -20.40 -30.28
C TYR A 107 -34.81 -19.35 -29.47
N ILE A 108 -34.18 -18.83 -28.43
CA ILE A 108 -34.75 -17.74 -27.64
C ILE A 108 -34.40 -16.42 -28.32
N GLN A 109 -35.42 -15.66 -28.70
CA GLN A 109 -35.23 -14.35 -29.32
C GLN A 109 -35.02 -13.26 -28.27
N THR A 110 -35.74 -13.31 -27.15
CA THR A 110 -35.73 -12.24 -26.15
C THR A 110 -36.16 -12.76 -24.79
N ILE A 111 -35.52 -12.27 -23.72
CA ILE A 111 -35.95 -12.47 -22.34
C ILE A 111 -36.90 -11.33 -21.96
N LEU A 112 -38.04 -11.65 -21.37
CA LEU A 112 -39.06 -10.66 -21.01
C LEU A 112 -38.99 -10.32 -19.51
N PRO A 113 -39.17 -9.04 -19.13
CA PRO A 113 -39.12 -8.62 -17.74
C PRO A 113 -40.39 -8.97 -16.93
N HIS A 114 -41.42 -9.52 -17.59
CA HIS A 114 -42.70 -9.79 -16.94
C HIS A 114 -42.55 -10.78 -15.79
N GLY A 115 -43.03 -10.39 -14.60
CA GLY A 115 -42.93 -11.20 -13.38
C GLY A 115 -41.58 -11.09 -12.65
N LEU A 116 -40.61 -10.34 -13.17
CA LEU A 116 -39.31 -10.15 -12.52
C LEU A 116 -39.28 -8.87 -11.68
N THR A 117 -38.47 -8.89 -10.61
CA THR A 117 -38.10 -7.69 -9.87
C THR A 117 -36.88 -7.05 -10.54
N LEU A 118 -37.06 -5.87 -11.13
CA LEU A 118 -35.99 -5.19 -11.86
C LEU A 118 -35.17 -4.24 -10.97
N PRO A 119 -33.90 -3.95 -11.32
CA PRO A 119 -33.13 -2.88 -10.71
C PRO A 119 -33.84 -1.54 -10.70
N LYS A 120 -33.48 -0.70 -9.72
CA LYS A 120 -33.72 0.75 -9.82
C LYS A 120 -32.80 1.34 -10.90
N VAL A 121 -33.37 1.79 -12.01
CA VAL A 121 -32.64 2.46 -13.11
C VAL A 121 -33.31 3.81 -13.43
N PRO A 122 -32.88 4.89 -12.76
CA PRO A 122 -33.28 6.25 -13.13
C PRO A 122 -32.93 6.58 -14.59
N LYS A 123 -33.58 7.61 -15.15
CA LYS A 123 -33.29 8.05 -16.51
C LYS A 123 -31.83 8.52 -16.63
N GLY A 124 -31.09 7.93 -17.55
CA GLY A 124 -29.67 8.23 -17.81
C GLY A 124 -28.70 7.27 -17.13
N ASP A 125 -29.14 6.58 -16.08
CA ASP A 125 -28.33 5.56 -15.41
C ASP A 125 -28.17 4.30 -16.27
N GLN A 126 -27.03 3.64 -16.10
CA GLN A 126 -26.77 2.29 -16.58
C GLN A 126 -26.34 1.43 -15.40
N VAL A 127 -26.91 0.23 -15.27
CA VAL A 127 -26.55 -0.69 -14.18
C VAL A 127 -26.31 -2.10 -14.70
N TRP A 128 -25.21 -2.68 -14.25
CA TRP A 128 -24.97 -4.11 -14.30
C TRP A 128 -24.94 -4.63 -12.86
N GLN A 129 -25.88 -5.51 -12.50
CA GLN A 129 -26.02 -5.95 -11.10
C GLN A 129 -26.43 -7.41 -10.97
N HIS A 130 -26.07 -7.98 -9.83
CA HIS A 130 -26.65 -9.20 -9.28
C HIS A 130 -27.73 -8.87 -8.24
N SER A 131 -27.49 -7.85 -7.40
CA SER A 131 -28.43 -7.34 -6.39
C SER A 131 -28.16 -5.86 -6.13
N ASP A 132 -28.98 -5.18 -5.32
CA ASP A 132 -28.70 -3.79 -4.93
C ASP A 132 -27.36 -3.65 -4.16
N ALA A 133 -26.92 -4.71 -3.47
CA ALA A 133 -25.64 -4.75 -2.76
C ALA A 133 -24.44 -5.02 -3.68
N VAL A 134 -24.66 -5.61 -4.86
CA VAL A 134 -23.60 -6.03 -5.81
C VAL A 134 -23.90 -5.49 -7.20
N GLN A 135 -23.28 -4.36 -7.54
CA GLN A 135 -23.52 -3.65 -8.80
C GLN A 135 -22.31 -2.86 -9.30
N GLN A 136 -22.27 -2.69 -10.62
CA GLN A 136 -21.52 -1.64 -11.31
C GLN A 136 -22.51 -0.69 -11.95
N ARG A 137 -22.36 0.61 -11.69
CA ARG A 137 -23.32 1.63 -12.14
C ARG A 137 -22.60 2.83 -12.71
N VAL A 138 -23.19 3.38 -13.76
CA VAL A 138 -22.92 4.72 -14.27
C VAL A 138 -24.16 5.56 -14.03
N ASP A 139 -24.03 6.71 -13.38
CA ASP A 139 -25.14 7.67 -13.27
C ASP A 139 -25.24 8.58 -14.50
N ALA A 140 -26.29 9.40 -14.55
CA ALA A 140 -26.51 10.34 -15.65
C ALA A 140 -25.37 11.37 -15.84
N ASP A 141 -24.55 11.62 -14.81
CA ASP A 141 -23.41 12.55 -14.85
C ASP A 141 -22.10 11.85 -15.28
N GLY A 142 -22.13 10.52 -15.46
CA GLY A 142 -20.98 9.71 -15.86
C GLY A 142 -20.13 9.20 -14.70
N ASN A 143 -20.59 9.32 -13.46
CA ASN A 143 -19.87 8.79 -12.30
C ASN A 143 -19.99 7.26 -12.25
N TRP A 144 -18.87 6.59 -12.01
CA TRP A 144 -18.81 5.13 -11.87
C TRP A 144 -18.83 4.70 -10.41
N LEU A 145 -19.66 3.71 -10.09
CA LEU A 145 -19.69 3.03 -8.80
C LEU A 145 -19.45 1.53 -9.01
N ARG A 146 -18.45 0.97 -8.32
CA ARG A 146 -18.29 -0.49 -8.12
C ARG A 146 -18.60 -0.81 -6.67
N LYS A 147 -19.70 -1.53 -6.43
CA LYS A 147 -20.20 -1.87 -5.09
C LYS A 147 -20.32 -3.39 -4.94
N THR A 148 -19.86 -3.91 -3.81
CA THR A 148 -20.10 -5.30 -3.39
C THR A 148 -20.09 -5.38 -1.86
N ASP A 149 -20.88 -6.28 -1.30
CA ASP A 149 -20.78 -6.76 0.09
C ASP A 149 -19.92 -8.04 0.21
N GLY A 150 -19.47 -8.57 -0.93
CA GLY A 150 -18.55 -9.68 -1.03
C GLY A 150 -17.09 -9.24 -1.19
N LYS A 151 -16.35 -10.00 -1.99
CA LYS A 151 -14.91 -9.80 -2.22
C LYS A 151 -14.65 -9.28 -3.63
N ILE A 152 -13.71 -8.34 -3.76
CA ILE A 152 -13.09 -7.95 -5.03
C ILE A 152 -11.71 -8.61 -5.13
N GLN A 153 -11.42 -9.22 -6.27
CA GLN A 153 -10.08 -9.69 -6.65
C GLN A 153 -9.76 -9.16 -8.04
N ASP A 154 -8.70 -8.37 -8.14
CA ASP A 154 -8.16 -7.92 -9.42
C ASP A 154 -6.83 -8.66 -9.62
N GLN A 155 -6.70 -9.40 -10.73
CA GLN A 155 -5.48 -10.11 -11.11
C GLN A 155 -5.01 -9.56 -12.45
N ALA A 156 -3.78 -9.07 -12.50
CA ALA A 156 -3.21 -8.50 -13.70
C ALA A 156 -1.70 -8.66 -13.68
N THR A 157 -1.10 -8.76 -14.88
CA THR A 157 0.35 -8.63 -15.06
C THR A 157 0.81 -7.20 -14.77
N GLU A 158 -0.02 -6.22 -15.14
CA GLU A 158 0.23 -4.79 -14.94
C GLU A 158 -1.07 -4.10 -14.52
N ARG A 159 -0.97 -3.17 -13.55
CA ARG A 159 -2.09 -2.36 -13.07
C ARG A 159 -1.64 -0.93 -12.92
N GLU A 160 -2.18 -0.05 -13.75
CA GLU A 160 -1.96 1.39 -13.68
C GLU A 160 -3.22 2.09 -13.14
N VAL A 161 -3.00 3.14 -12.35
CA VAL A 161 -4.06 4.04 -11.87
C VAL A 161 -3.54 5.46 -12.01
N ASP A 162 -4.15 6.21 -12.92
CA ASP A 162 -3.92 7.64 -13.08
C ASP A 162 -5.15 8.41 -12.60
N ALA A 163 -4.95 9.29 -11.62
CA ALA A 163 -6.00 10.11 -11.05
C ALA A 163 -5.39 11.41 -10.52
N MET A 164 -6.09 12.54 -10.75
CA MET A 164 -5.72 13.82 -10.13
C MET A 164 -5.82 13.78 -8.60
N THR A 165 -6.70 12.94 -8.05
CA THR A 165 -6.87 12.74 -6.62
C THR A 165 -7.29 11.31 -6.34
N ASN A 166 -6.57 10.62 -5.46
CA ASN A 166 -6.92 9.30 -4.95
C ASN A 166 -7.09 9.37 -3.43
N ALA A 167 -8.18 8.82 -2.90
CA ALA A 167 -8.46 8.78 -1.48
C ALA A 167 -8.89 7.38 -1.07
N GLU A 168 -8.07 6.73 -0.26
CA GLU A 168 -8.30 5.38 0.23
C GLU A 168 -8.56 5.40 1.74
N ARG A 169 -9.53 4.61 2.20
CA ARG A 169 -9.89 4.49 3.62
C ARG A 169 -10.07 3.02 3.95
N PHE A 170 -9.35 2.57 4.97
CA PHE A 170 -9.36 1.18 5.40
C PHE A 170 -9.50 1.11 6.91
N GLN A 171 -10.18 0.06 7.40
CA GLN A 171 -10.08 -0.31 8.81
C GLN A 171 -8.74 -1.00 9.10
N SER A 172 -8.25 -1.79 8.15
CA SER A 172 -6.95 -2.47 8.18
C SER A 172 -6.36 -2.53 6.78
N HIS A 173 -5.04 -2.41 6.67
CA HIS A 173 -4.30 -2.49 5.41
C HIS A 173 -3.04 -3.32 5.60
N THR A 174 -2.76 -4.22 4.66
CA THR A 174 -1.52 -5.01 4.61
C THR A 174 -1.03 -5.03 3.18
N ARG A 175 0.26 -4.76 3.01
CA ARG A 175 0.93 -4.77 1.71
C ARG A 175 2.18 -5.62 1.82
N THR A 176 2.24 -6.66 1.00
CA THR A 176 3.42 -7.50 0.80
C THR A 176 3.95 -7.23 -0.60
N VAL A 177 5.25 -7.00 -0.72
CA VAL A 177 5.94 -6.80 -1.99
C VAL A 177 7.12 -7.75 -1.99
N ASP A 178 7.15 -8.65 -2.97
CA ASP A 178 8.15 -9.74 -3.01
C ASP A 178 9.53 -9.25 -3.48
N ASP A 179 9.57 -8.10 -4.16
CA ASP A 179 10.81 -7.51 -4.67
C ASP A 179 10.95 -6.04 -4.23
N HIS A 180 10.88 -5.08 -5.14
CA HIS A 180 11.14 -3.67 -4.84
C HIS A 180 9.87 -2.84 -4.66
N SER A 181 9.88 -1.93 -3.66
CA SER A 181 8.85 -0.92 -3.47
C SER A 181 9.46 0.48 -3.44
N THR A 182 9.16 1.28 -4.46
CA THR A 182 9.61 2.67 -4.56
C THR A 182 8.42 3.61 -4.38
N GLU A 183 8.64 4.72 -3.68
CA GLU A 183 7.65 5.79 -3.55
C GLU A 183 8.34 7.14 -3.73
N SER A 184 7.89 7.89 -4.74
CA SER A 184 8.41 9.21 -5.09
C SER A 184 7.32 10.25 -4.87
N VAL A 185 7.58 11.23 -4.00
CA VAL A 185 6.63 12.29 -3.67
C VAL A 185 7.27 13.63 -4.02
N GLY A 186 6.72 14.33 -5.03
CA GLY A 186 7.24 15.63 -5.46
C GLY A 186 6.95 16.77 -4.47
N GLY A 187 5.95 16.60 -3.60
CA GLY A 187 5.61 17.51 -2.52
C GLY A 187 6.04 16.98 -1.16
N VAL A 188 5.13 17.00 -0.19
CA VAL A 188 5.39 16.55 1.19
C VAL A 188 4.82 15.15 1.42
N LYS A 189 5.66 14.24 1.92
CA LYS A 189 5.21 12.95 2.45
C LYS A 189 5.08 13.02 3.97
N LYS A 190 3.90 12.69 4.49
CA LYS A 190 3.61 12.65 5.93
C LYS A 190 3.15 11.26 6.32
N ILE A 191 3.75 10.71 7.38
CA ILE A 191 3.38 9.43 7.98
C ILE A 191 3.11 9.68 9.46
N GLU A 192 1.88 9.41 9.92
CA GLU A 192 1.45 9.60 11.30
C GLU A 192 0.92 8.27 11.85
N ALA A 193 1.34 7.90 13.06
CA ALA A 193 0.86 6.72 13.76
C ALA A 193 0.60 7.07 15.23
N LEU A 194 -0.65 6.92 15.69
CA LEU A 194 -1.03 7.21 17.08
C LEU A 194 -0.45 6.19 18.08
N GLY A 195 -0.30 4.93 17.65
CA GLY A 195 0.25 3.85 18.46
C GLY A 195 1.77 3.82 18.41
N ALA A 196 2.33 3.25 17.34
CA ALA A 196 3.76 3.13 17.14
C ALA A 196 4.12 3.16 15.66
N LEU A 197 5.29 3.74 15.34
CA LEU A 197 5.96 3.61 14.05
C LEU A 197 7.14 2.65 14.22
N LYS A 198 7.21 1.59 13.40
CA LYS A 198 8.31 0.63 13.40
C LYS A 198 8.95 0.60 12.02
N LEU A 199 10.24 0.93 11.97
CA LEU A 199 11.07 0.86 10.75
C LEU A 199 12.17 -0.16 11.03
N LEU A 200 12.09 -1.31 10.37
CA LEU A 200 12.99 -2.43 10.57
C LEU A 200 13.68 -2.75 9.25
N SER A 201 15.00 -2.91 9.28
CA SER A 201 15.79 -3.40 8.14
C SER A 201 16.66 -4.55 8.62
N GLY A 202 16.68 -5.66 7.86
CA GLY A 202 17.63 -6.74 8.07
C GLY A 202 19.03 -6.44 7.50
N GLY A 203 19.15 -5.35 6.73
CA GLY A 203 20.40 -4.88 6.13
C GLY A 203 20.71 -3.44 6.56
N SER A 204 20.98 -2.57 5.59
CA SER A 204 21.19 -1.14 5.86
C SER A 204 19.87 -0.37 5.97
N ALA A 205 19.91 0.72 6.73
CA ALA A 205 18.88 1.75 6.74
C ALA A 205 19.59 3.11 6.66
N SER A 206 19.15 3.97 5.75
CA SER A 206 19.72 5.31 5.55
C SER A 206 18.61 6.35 5.68
N LEU A 207 18.84 7.33 6.56
CA LEU A 207 18.00 8.50 6.73
C LEU A 207 18.86 9.73 6.51
N ALA A 208 18.52 10.52 5.51
CA ALA A 208 19.25 11.71 5.11
C ALA A 208 18.29 12.83 4.74
N ALA A 209 18.68 14.06 5.06
CA ALA A 209 18.02 15.28 4.65
C ALA A 209 19.07 16.22 4.05
N VAL A 210 18.68 17.02 3.05
CA VAL A 210 19.57 18.04 2.46
C VAL A 210 19.72 19.23 3.40
N ASP A 211 18.65 19.54 4.13
CA ASP A 211 18.59 20.60 5.13
C ASP A 211 18.59 19.95 6.53
N ASP A 212 17.63 20.28 7.39
CA ASP A 212 17.59 19.77 8.75
C ASP A 212 17.03 18.34 8.87
N LEU A 213 17.70 17.52 9.71
CA LEU A 213 17.17 16.27 10.25
C LEU A 213 16.90 16.42 11.75
N HIS A 214 15.63 16.36 12.14
CA HIS A 214 15.22 16.44 13.55
C HIS A 214 14.85 15.09 14.13
N GLN A 215 15.43 14.76 15.28
CA GLN A 215 15.05 13.61 16.10
C GLN A 215 14.76 14.07 17.52
N ALA A 216 13.51 13.94 17.96
CA ALA A 216 13.07 14.35 19.30
C ALA A 216 12.19 13.26 19.91
N THR A 217 12.32 13.06 21.22
CA THR A 217 11.48 12.12 21.99
C THR A 217 11.02 12.79 23.27
N GLY A 218 9.84 12.42 23.77
CA GLY A 218 9.31 12.94 25.05
C GLY A 218 9.84 12.20 26.29
N ARG A 219 10.56 11.08 26.10
CA ARG A 219 11.16 10.26 27.16
C ARG A 219 12.59 9.91 26.75
N ASP A 220 12.83 8.64 26.40
CA ASP A 220 14.16 8.13 26.16
C ASP A 220 14.47 8.03 24.66
N LEU A 221 15.65 8.51 24.28
CA LEU A 221 16.30 8.17 23.02
C LEU A 221 17.41 7.16 23.30
N ASN A 222 17.19 5.92 22.90
CA ASN A 222 18.18 4.84 23.06
C ASN A 222 18.94 4.63 21.76
N LEU A 223 20.25 4.94 21.77
CA LEU A 223 21.15 4.68 20.65
C LEU A 223 22.14 3.58 21.04
N VAL A 224 22.08 2.45 20.34
CA VAL A 224 22.97 1.30 20.56
C VAL A 224 23.76 1.04 19.28
N VAL A 225 25.09 1.00 19.40
CA VAL A 225 26.00 0.78 18.27
C VAL A 225 26.95 -0.36 18.62
N GLY A 226 26.92 -1.44 17.84
CA GLY A 226 27.67 -2.66 18.14
C GLY A 226 29.18 -2.61 17.84
N GLN A 227 29.63 -1.65 17.01
CA GLN A 227 31.05 -1.53 16.64
C GLN A 227 31.57 -0.10 16.77
N LYS A 228 31.22 0.78 15.82
CA LYS A 228 31.76 2.14 15.74
C LYS A 228 30.63 3.15 15.60
N HIS A 229 30.56 4.09 16.54
CA HIS A 229 29.77 5.30 16.38
C HIS A 229 30.68 6.38 15.80
N ASN A 230 30.31 6.95 14.65
CA ASN A 230 31.06 8.02 14.02
C ASN A 230 30.16 9.26 13.92
N ALA A 231 30.52 10.33 14.63
CA ALA A 231 29.83 11.60 14.60
C ALA A 231 30.81 12.67 14.12
N THR A 232 30.49 13.31 13.00
CA THR A 232 31.26 14.41 12.44
C THR A 232 30.40 15.65 12.42
N VAL A 233 30.90 16.75 12.98
CA VAL A 233 30.22 18.04 13.03
C VAL A 233 31.11 19.07 12.35
N GLY A 234 30.59 19.75 11.32
CA GLY A 234 31.34 20.76 10.58
C GLY A 234 31.43 22.12 11.30
N GLY A 235 30.47 22.40 12.20
CA GLY A 235 30.44 23.57 13.07
C GLY A 235 30.54 23.17 14.55
N ASP A 236 29.70 23.77 15.39
CA ASP A 236 29.70 23.54 16.83
C ASP A 236 28.87 22.32 17.24
N MET A 237 29.40 21.52 18.17
CA MET A 237 28.66 20.46 18.86
C MET A 237 28.25 20.94 20.25
N HIS A 238 26.94 21.07 20.50
CA HIS A 238 26.40 21.44 21.80
C HIS A 238 25.82 20.22 22.53
N GLU A 239 26.50 19.80 23.60
CA GLU A 239 25.98 18.80 24.55
C GLU A 239 25.52 19.51 25.83
N ARG A 240 24.22 19.47 26.13
CA ARG A 240 23.68 19.98 27.41
C ARG A 240 23.11 18.82 28.22
N ILE A 241 23.78 18.49 29.32
CA ILE A 241 23.44 17.36 30.17
C ILE A 241 23.15 17.91 31.57
N GLN A 242 21.89 17.85 32.00
CA GLN A 242 21.50 18.30 33.34
C GLN A 242 21.84 17.28 34.43
N GLY A 243 21.77 15.99 34.07
CA GLY A 243 22.16 14.89 34.93
C GLY A 243 23.64 14.57 34.81
N LEU A 244 23.94 13.27 34.82
CA LEU A 244 25.30 12.76 34.74
C LEU A 244 25.71 12.51 33.29
N ARG A 245 26.94 12.91 32.95
CA ARG A 245 27.66 12.44 31.76
C ARG A 245 28.70 11.41 32.19
N GLU A 246 28.51 10.16 31.83
CA GLU A 246 29.50 9.09 32.03
C GLU A 246 30.18 8.72 30.71
N SER A 247 31.50 8.67 30.73
CA SER A 247 32.33 8.21 29.61
C SER A 247 33.30 7.15 30.13
N ILE A 248 32.94 5.88 29.94
CA ILE A 248 33.70 4.72 30.44
C ILE A 248 34.38 4.03 29.27
N THR A 249 35.69 3.83 29.36
CA THR A 249 36.52 3.18 28.33
C THR A 249 37.43 2.15 28.99
N SER A 250 37.61 1.00 28.35
CA SER A 250 38.53 -0.05 28.83
C SER A 250 39.96 0.13 28.34
N LYS A 251 40.21 1.06 27.41
CA LYS A 251 41.53 1.28 26.81
C LYS A 251 42.04 2.68 27.10
N SER A 252 41.45 3.69 26.46
CA SER A 252 41.87 5.08 26.60
C SER A 252 40.75 6.04 26.21
N GLN A 253 40.87 7.27 26.72
CA GLN A 253 40.05 8.41 26.33
C GLN A 253 40.99 9.50 25.82
N ARG A 254 40.67 10.09 24.66
CA ARG A 254 41.44 11.19 24.07
C ARG A 254 40.52 12.38 23.90
N LEU A 255 40.83 13.46 24.62
CA LEU A 255 40.24 14.77 24.45
C LEU A 255 41.35 15.68 23.93
N GLN A 256 41.15 16.29 22.77
CA GLN A 256 42.17 17.11 22.14
C GLN A 256 41.52 18.33 21.48
N ALA A 257 41.96 19.50 21.90
CA ALA A 257 41.66 20.77 21.27
C ALA A 257 42.89 21.69 21.34
N PRO A 258 43.01 22.72 20.47
CA PRO A 258 44.05 23.72 20.57
C PRO A 258 44.06 24.42 21.93
N LYS A 259 42.88 24.64 22.51
CA LYS A 259 42.64 25.23 23.83
C LYS A 259 41.63 24.37 24.59
N ASN A 260 41.90 24.10 25.86
CA ASN A 260 41.11 23.19 26.67
C ASN A 260 40.62 23.87 27.95
N TRP A 261 39.38 23.57 28.30
CA TRP A 261 38.76 23.94 29.57
C TRP A 261 38.16 22.69 30.20
N VAL A 262 38.63 22.33 31.39
CA VAL A 262 38.07 21.23 32.17
C VAL A 262 37.85 21.73 33.58
N GLY A 263 36.59 21.83 34.01
CA GLY A 263 36.24 22.32 35.34
C GLY A 263 34.86 22.98 35.35
N SER A 264 34.71 24.05 36.14
CA SER A 264 33.46 24.81 36.28
C SER A 264 33.50 26.12 35.49
N GLY A 265 32.48 26.97 35.57
CA GLY A 265 32.49 28.28 34.89
C GLY A 265 33.57 29.26 35.40
N GLY A 266 34.12 29.04 36.60
CA GLY A 266 35.17 29.89 37.19
C GLY A 266 36.49 29.18 37.48
N VAL A 267 36.58 27.86 37.26
CA VAL A 267 37.77 27.07 37.58
C VAL A 267 38.11 26.16 36.40
N ASN A 268 39.30 26.35 35.83
CA ASN A 268 39.88 25.47 34.82
C ASN A 268 41.05 24.70 35.43
N ILE A 269 41.01 23.37 35.44
CA ILE A 269 42.06 22.52 36.00
C ILE A 269 43.40 22.80 35.32
N PHE A 270 43.42 23.08 34.02
CA PHE A 270 44.67 23.42 33.32
C PHE A 270 45.28 24.73 33.84
N GLN A 271 44.45 25.73 34.14
CA GLN A 271 44.90 26.98 34.74
C GLN A 271 45.48 26.73 36.14
N VAL A 272 44.79 25.94 36.96
CA VAL A 272 45.29 25.56 38.30
C VAL A 272 46.66 24.87 38.22
N VAL A 273 46.89 24.02 37.22
CA VAL A 273 48.20 23.38 37.01
C VAL A 273 49.24 24.38 36.49
N CYS A 274 48.87 25.35 35.67
CA CYS A 274 49.77 26.44 35.27
C CYS A 274 50.21 27.26 36.50
N ASP A 275 49.26 27.66 37.35
CA ASP A 275 49.53 28.43 38.57
C ASP A 275 50.42 27.62 39.53
N LEU A 276 50.20 26.31 39.63
CA LEU A 276 51.06 25.41 40.40
C LEU A 276 52.49 25.34 39.84
N LEU A 277 52.66 25.27 38.52
CA LEU A 277 53.99 25.24 37.89
C LEU A 277 54.74 26.56 38.10
N ASP A 278 54.04 27.69 38.03
CA ASP A 278 54.59 29.01 38.34
C ASP A 278 55.02 29.08 39.82
N LEU A 279 54.19 28.59 40.75
CA LEU A 279 54.54 28.51 42.17
C LEU A 279 55.78 27.62 42.42
N VAL A 280 55.91 26.50 41.71
CA VAL A 280 57.09 25.62 41.81
C VAL A 280 58.35 26.30 41.24
N GLN A 281 58.23 27.08 40.17
CA GLN A 281 59.32 27.89 39.64
C GLN A 281 59.80 28.92 40.68
N ASP A 282 58.87 29.65 41.29
CA ASP A 282 59.17 30.67 42.29
C ASP A 282 59.82 30.05 43.53
N MET A 283 59.27 28.92 44.01
CA MET A 283 59.82 28.19 45.15
C MET A 283 61.27 27.76 44.90
N ASN A 284 61.57 27.15 43.74
CA ASN A 284 62.93 26.72 43.42
C ASN A 284 63.89 27.91 43.28
N THR A 285 63.42 29.03 42.74
CA THR A 285 64.22 30.27 42.65
C THR A 285 64.55 30.81 44.04
N GLN A 286 63.58 30.81 44.96
CA GLN A 286 63.78 31.22 46.35
C GLN A 286 64.73 30.29 47.10
N LEU A 287 64.64 28.96 46.87
CA LEU A 287 65.55 27.98 47.45
C LEU A 287 66.98 28.11 46.93
N ALA A 288 67.16 28.40 45.63
CA ALA A 288 68.49 28.63 45.06
C ALA A 288 69.19 29.86 45.67
N ALA A 289 68.41 30.85 46.10
CA ALA A 289 68.89 32.10 46.68
C ALA A 289 68.85 32.14 48.21
N HIS A 290 68.39 31.07 48.88
CA HIS A 290 68.21 31.03 50.33
C HIS A 290 69.56 31.08 51.08
N THR A 291 69.62 31.83 52.19
CA THR A 291 70.82 31.91 53.04
C THR A 291 70.43 32.01 54.53
N HIS A 292 71.37 31.68 55.44
CA HIS A 292 71.21 31.87 56.88
C HIS A 292 72.21 32.92 57.40
N GLY A 293 71.93 34.20 57.18
CA GLY A 293 72.87 35.28 57.51
C GLY A 293 74.00 35.39 56.46
N PRO A 294 75.25 35.69 56.85
CA PRO A 294 76.37 35.87 55.90
C PRO A 294 76.97 34.52 55.46
N THR A 295 76.15 33.54 55.12
CA THR A 295 76.59 32.25 54.58
C THR A 295 76.52 32.26 53.05
N PRO A 296 77.35 31.46 52.34
CA PRO A 296 77.14 31.18 50.93
C PRO A 296 75.74 30.62 50.65
N VAL A 297 75.29 30.76 49.41
CA VAL A 297 74.08 30.07 48.91
C VAL A 297 74.24 28.54 49.04
N PRO A 298 73.14 27.76 49.01
CA PRO A 298 73.20 26.33 49.22
C PRO A 298 74.06 25.63 48.16
N GLY A 299 74.79 24.58 48.54
CA GLY A 299 75.66 23.84 47.61
C GLY A 299 74.92 23.18 46.43
N ASN A 300 73.58 23.11 46.50
CA ASN A 300 72.69 22.62 45.46
C ASN A 300 71.93 23.73 44.70
N ALA A 301 72.30 25.01 44.86
CA ALA A 301 71.62 26.14 44.22
C ALA A 301 71.50 26.00 42.69
N ALA A 302 72.53 25.50 42.00
CA ALA A 302 72.51 25.30 40.56
C ALA A 302 71.44 24.28 40.12
N ALA A 303 71.19 23.25 40.93
CA ALA A 303 70.15 22.27 40.65
C ALA A 303 68.75 22.91 40.77
N PHE A 304 68.50 23.69 41.83
CA PHE A 304 67.25 24.42 42.00
C PHE A 304 66.98 25.43 40.86
N THR A 305 68.00 26.16 40.40
CA THR A 305 67.86 27.05 39.23
C THR A 305 67.49 26.27 37.97
N ALA A 306 68.08 25.09 37.75
CA ALA A 306 67.73 24.23 36.62
C ALA A 306 66.28 23.70 36.72
N ASP A 307 65.83 23.34 37.92
CA ASP A 307 64.45 22.90 38.17
C ASP A 307 63.43 24.03 37.98
N ALA A 308 63.77 25.27 38.39
CA ALA A 308 62.95 26.45 38.11
C ALA A 308 62.78 26.67 36.60
N ALA A 309 63.86 26.58 35.82
CA ALA A 309 63.82 26.70 34.36
C ALA A 309 62.96 25.59 33.71
N LYS A 310 63.03 24.36 34.25
CA LYS A 310 62.21 23.23 33.80
C LYS A 310 60.72 23.48 34.07
N ALA A 311 60.37 23.98 35.27
CA ALA A 311 59.00 24.34 35.61
C ALA A 311 58.44 25.43 34.69
N ALA A 312 59.24 26.48 34.41
CA ALA A 312 58.88 27.55 33.48
C ALA A 312 58.56 27.02 32.06
N LEU A 313 59.38 26.10 31.54
CA LEU A 313 59.16 25.49 30.22
C LEU A 313 57.87 24.64 30.17
N LEU A 314 57.57 23.92 31.25
CA LEU A 314 56.32 23.15 31.35
C LEU A 314 55.10 24.07 31.47
N SER A 315 55.20 25.14 32.27
CA SER A 315 54.16 26.17 32.40
C SER A 315 53.85 26.79 31.04
N ALA A 316 54.87 27.18 30.27
CA ALA A 316 54.70 27.73 28.93
C ALA A 316 53.99 26.76 27.97
N LYS A 317 54.35 25.48 27.99
CA LYS A 317 53.68 24.44 27.20
C LYS A 317 52.22 24.28 27.59
N LEU A 318 51.90 24.25 28.89
CA LEU A 318 50.53 24.06 29.34
C LEU A 318 49.66 25.29 29.09
N LYS A 319 50.19 26.50 29.32
CA LYS A 319 49.53 27.77 28.96
C LYS A 319 49.16 27.83 27.48
N SER A 320 49.99 27.26 26.60
CA SER A 320 49.70 27.22 25.15
C SER A 320 48.40 26.48 24.82
N VAL A 321 48.00 25.49 25.63
CA VAL A 321 46.78 24.67 25.42
C VAL A 321 45.67 24.92 26.43
N THR A 322 45.84 25.89 27.34
CA THR A 322 44.84 26.30 28.33
C THR A 322 43.97 27.39 27.74
N LEU A 323 42.64 27.20 27.77
CA LEU A 323 41.66 28.24 27.42
C LEU A 323 41.60 29.31 28.52
#